data_AF-L8Y751-F1
#
_entry.id   AF-L8Y751-F1
#
_cell.length_a   1.000
_cell.length_b   1.000
_cell.length_c   1.000
_cell.angle_alpha   90.00
_cell.angle_beta   90.00
_cell.angle_gamma   90.00
#
_symmetry.space_group_name_H-M   'P 1'
#
loop_
_entity.id
_entity.type
_entity.pdbx_description
1 polymer ?
#
loop_
_entity_poly.entity_id
_entity_poly.type
_entity_poly.pdbx_seq_one_letter_code
_entity_poly.pdbx_strand_id
1 'polypeptide(L)'
;MGAGATGEPEVGEVLPQHKFDLKSLEAYLQQHLPGFGATPESRLLVAQYRSGQSNPTFYLQKGFQTYVLRKKPPGLLLPKAHKIDREFKVQKALYSVGFPVPKPLLYCSDASVIGTEFYVMEHVQGRIFHDFSIPGVSPAERSALYVAMTETLARLHSFSVQSLQLEGYGTAAGYCKRQVLTWTKQYQATAHQDIPAMVQLSEWLMKNVPDNDNEESLIHGDFKLDNIVFHPKEEVIEFYIQNENSMDKWRKPLVIDKLKEMAKAEDLWNLFLPAVSGLSQVDYALIAEETGRCFFAPDVFNCQAPDTGNMEVLHLYGNEEQKRQWLEPLLQGHITSAFCMTEPDVASSDATNIECSIHQDGDSYVVNGKKWWTSGEGRGFEISQGRLGPGRIHHCMRTVGLAERALQIMCERATQRVAFKKELYAHEVVAHWIAESRIAIEEIRLLTLKAAHSIDTLGSAGAKKEIAMIKVAAPRAVCKIIDRAIQVCGGAGVSQDYPLANMYALTRTLRIADGPDEVHLSAIAGMELREQAKGLSAKM
;
A
#
# COMPACT_ATOMS: atom_id res chain seq x y z
N MET A 1 21.52 17.12 10.65
CA MET A 1 20.16 17.10 11.23
C MET A 1 19.20 16.98 10.06
N GLY A 2 18.78 15.75 9.76
CA GLY A 2 17.98 15.46 8.57
C GLY A 2 16.51 15.70 8.84
N ALA A 3 15.93 16.72 8.20
CA ALA A 3 14.49 16.89 8.10
C ALA A 3 13.95 15.84 7.10
N GLY A 4 13.92 14.58 7.51
CA GLY A 4 13.06 13.57 6.88
C GLY A 4 11.65 13.71 7.44
N ALA A 5 10.62 13.47 6.63
CA ALA A 5 9.21 13.57 7.04
C ALA A 5 8.98 12.81 8.37
N THR A 6 8.90 13.54 9.48
CA THR A 6 8.65 12.95 10.80
C THR A 6 7.16 12.67 10.91
N GLY A 7 6.79 11.46 11.33
CA GLY A 7 5.39 11.12 11.65
C GLY A 7 4.89 11.77 12.95
N GLU A 8 5.77 12.44 13.70
CA GLU A 8 5.41 13.24 14.87
C GLU A 8 5.01 14.66 14.45
N PRO A 9 3.96 15.23 15.07
CA PRO A 9 3.50 16.58 14.75
C PRO A 9 4.57 17.61 15.11
N GLU A 10 4.99 18.44 14.14
CA GLU A 10 5.93 19.56 14.36
C GLU A 10 5.25 20.71 15.12
N VAL A 11 5.07 20.50 16.42
CA VAL A 11 4.42 21.45 17.32
C VAL A 11 5.42 22.11 18.27
N GLY A 12 5.08 23.32 18.70
CA GLY A 12 5.83 24.09 19.69
C GLY A 12 4.91 24.66 20.77
N GLU A 13 5.50 25.45 21.66
CA GLU A 13 4.73 26.20 22.65
C GLU A 13 3.75 27.17 21.97
N VAL A 14 2.57 27.34 22.55
CA VAL A 14 1.57 28.30 22.07
C VAL A 14 2.11 29.73 22.20
N LEU A 15 2.17 30.44 21.07
CA LEU A 15 2.65 31.82 21.02
C LEU A 15 1.81 32.73 21.94
N PRO A 16 2.41 33.72 22.63
CA PRO A 16 1.72 34.55 23.61
C PRO A 16 0.42 35.19 23.09
N GLN A 17 0.45 35.72 21.87
CA GLN A 17 -0.70 36.35 21.21
C GLN A 17 -1.82 35.36 20.81
N HIS A 18 -1.52 34.06 20.82
CA HIS A 18 -2.44 33.00 20.44
C HIS A 18 -3.00 32.23 21.64
N LYS A 19 -2.59 32.58 22.87
CA LYS A 19 -3.11 31.94 24.09
C LYS A 19 -4.61 32.20 24.24
N PHE A 20 -5.30 31.20 24.77
CA PHE A 20 -6.74 31.23 25.07
C PHE A 20 -7.03 30.42 26.35
N ASP A 21 -8.23 30.58 26.91
CA ASP A 21 -8.62 29.91 28.15
C ASP A 21 -8.85 28.41 27.93
N LEU A 22 -7.91 27.61 28.44
CA LEU A 22 -7.95 26.15 28.34
C LEU A 22 -9.07 25.52 29.17
N LYS A 23 -9.46 26.12 30.30
CA LYS A 23 -10.53 25.57 31.15
C LYS A 23 -11.88 25.71 30.47
N SER A 24 -12.12 26.88 29.90
CA SER A 24 -13.35 27.16 29.14
C SER A 24 -13.43 26.30 27.88
N LEU A 25 -12.31 26.11 27.16
CA LEU A 25 -12.25 25.19 26.02
C LEU A 25 -12.58 23.74 26.45
N GLU A 26 -11.91 23.23 27.49
CA GLU A 26 -12.07 21.86 27.94
C GLU A 26 -13.52 21.56 28.38
N ALA A 27 -14.13 22.47 29.15
CA ALA A 27 -15.53 22.37 29.56
C ALA A 27 -16.48 22.34 28.35
N TYR A 28 -16.24 23.22 27.36
CA TYR A 28 -17.05 23.26 26.16
C TYR A 28 -16.94 21.99 25.32
N LEU A 29 -15.72 21.48 25.12
CA LEU A 29 -15.47 20.24 24.38
C LEU A 29 -16.07 19.03 25.10
N GLN A 30 -15.97 18.96 26.43
CA GLN A 30 -16.55 17.84 27.17
C GLN A 30 -18.09 17.78 27.06
N GLN A 31 -18.75 18.93 26.92
CA GLN A 31 -20.20 18.99 26.73
C GLN A 31 -20.64 18.73 25.28
N HIS A 32 -19.87 19.17 24.29
CA HIS A 32 -20.32 19.23 22.89
C HIS A 32 -19.61 18.25 21.94
N LEU A 33 -18.48 17.66 22.35
CA LEU A 33 -17.73 16.71 21.54
C LEU A 33 -17.86 15.29 22.13
N PRO A 34 -18.65 14.40 21.48
CA PRO A 34 -18.84 13.03 21.95
C PRO A 34 -17.51 12.29 22.13
N GLY A 35 -17.34 11.60 23.26
CA GLY A 35 -16.13 10.81 23.56
C GLY A 35 -14.95 11.58 24.14
N PHE A 36 -14.96 12.93 24.10
CA PHE A 36 -13.87 13.75 24.62
C PHE A 36 -13.65 13.57 26.13
N GLY A 37 -14.74 13.39 26.90
CA GLY A 37 -14.72 13.20 28.35
C GLY A 37 -14.45 11.77 28.84
N ALA A 38 -14.12 10.83 27.95
CA ALA A 38 -13.98 9.41 28.32
C ALA A 38 -12.85 9.11 29.33
N THR A 39 -11.86 10.00 29.43
CA THR A 39 -10.75 9.91 30.39
C THR A 39 -10.70 11.16 31.28
N PRO A 40 -11.59 11.30 32.29
CA PRO A 40 -11.72 12.52 33.09
C PRO A 40 -10.43 12.94 33.81
N GLU A 41 -9.66 11.94 34.27
CA GLU A 41 -8.39 12.09 35.01
C GLU A 41 -7.24 12.67 34.15
N SER A 42 -7.31 12.53 32.83
CA SER A 42 -6.24 12.96 31.93
C SER A 42 -6.23 14.48 31.75
N ARG A 43 -5.07 15.13 31.67
CA ARG A 43 -5.01 16.59 31.39
C ARG A 43 -5.12 16.86 29.90
N LEU A 44 -5.81 17.94 29.50
CA LEU A 44 -5.76 18.46 28.14
C LEU A 44 -4.39 19.09 27.86
N LEU A 45 -3.67 18.53 26.89
CA LEU A 45 -2.44 19.08 26.34
C LEU A 45 -2.76 19.89 25.09
N VAL A 46 -2.13 21.06 24.96
CA VAL A 46 -2.28 21.95 23.80
C VAL A 46 -0.90 22.40 23.34
N ALA A 47 -0.63 22.23 22.05
CA ALA A 47 0.58 22.70 21.39
C ALA A 47 0.20 23.40 20.07
N GLN A 48 1.04 24.30 19.58
CA GLN A 48 0.76 25.03 18.34
C GLN A 48 1.60 24.48 17.20
N TYR A 49 1.00 24.27 16.02
CA TYR A 49 1.76 23.94 14.82
C TYR A 49 2.61 25.15 14.39
N ARG A 50 3.82 24.88 13.88
CA ARG A 50 4.73 25.93 13.41
C ARG A 50 4.29 26.55 12.08
N SER A 51 3.57 25.79 11.26
CA SER A 51 2.94 26.25 10.01
C SER A 51 1.48 26.69 10.21
N GLY A 52 0.79 27.14 9.15
CA GLY A 52 -0.63 27.51 9.21
C GLY A 52 -0.92 28.87 9.87
N GLN A 53 -0.02 29.85 9.74
CA GLN A 53 -0.12 31.15 10.41
C GLN A 53 -1.36 31.98 10.02
N SER A 54 -1.95 31.71 8.86
CA SER A 54 -3.17 32.39 8.39
C SER A 54 -4.33 32.19 9.36
N ASN A 55 -4.59 30.95 9.81
CA ASN A 55 -5.55 30.67 10.89
C ASN A 55 -4.84 29.78 11.91
N PRO A 56 -4.48 30.32 13.09
CA PRO A 56 -3.70 29.60 14.09
C PRO A 56 -4.26 28.20 14.34
N THR A 57 -3.38 27.20 14.18
CA THR A 57 -3.70 25.77 14.24
C THR A 57 -3.02 25.13 15.44
N PHE A 58 -3.75 24.34 16.22
CA PHE A 58 -3.31 23.76 17.48
C PHE A 58 -3.55 22.27 17.51
N TYR A 59 -2.56 21.53 17.99
CA TYR A 59 -2.68 20.13 18.35
C TYR A 59 -3.26 20.04 19.76
N LEU A 60 -4.33 19.25 19.93
CA LEU A 60 -4.92 18.94 21.22
C LEU A 60 -4.77 17.46 21.51
N GLN A 61 -4.45 17.10 22.75
CA GLN A 61 -4.42 15.72 23.20
C GLN A 61 -5.07 15.56 24.58
N LYS A 62 -5.98 14.60 24.70
CA LYS A 62 -6.66 14.23 25.94
C LYS A 62 -6.62 12.70 26.07
N GLY A 63 -5.80 12.20 26.99
CA GLY A 63 -5.48 10.77 27.06
C GLY A 63 -4.82 10.28 25.78
N PHE A 64 -5.42 9.28 25.14
CA PHE A 64 -4.97 8.72 23.85
C PHE A 64 -5.62 9.38 22.63
N GLN A 65 -6.60 10.27 22.83
CA GLN A 65 -7.32 10.92 21.74
C GLN A 65 -6.60 12.21 21.32
N THR A 66 -6.53 12.44 20.02
CA THR A 66 -5.82 13.59 19.42
C THR A 66 -6.72 14.34 18.45
N TYR A 67 -6.60 15.66 18.44
CA TYR A 67 -7.46 16.55 17.67
C TYR A 67 -6.68 17.74 17.12
N VAL A 68 -7.25 18.44 16.15
CA VAL A 68 -6.74 19.72 15.66
C VAL A 68 -7.79 20.79 15.85
N LEU A 69 -7.40 21.91 16.47
CA LEU A 69 -8.22 23.10 16.63
C LEU A 69 -7.70 24.21 15.72
N ARG A 70 -8.61 24.89 15.02
CA ARG A 70 -8.32 26.08 14.22
C ARG A 70 -9.19 27.24 14.66
N LYS A 71 -8.59 28.42 14.82
CA LYS A 71 -9.28 29.63 15.27
C LYS A 71 -8.86 30.84 14.45
N LYS A 72 -9.61 31.95 14.55
CA LYS A 72 -9.23 33.21 13.90
C LYS A 72 -7.97 33.81 14.56
N PRO A 73 -7.08 34.45 13.78
CA PRO A 73 -5.95 35.18 14.33
C PRO A 73 -6.44 36.40 15.15
N PRO A 74 -5.65 36.84 16.15
CA PRO A 74 -5.97 38.04 16.92
C PRO A 74 -5.79 39.32 16.08
N GLY A 75 -6.45 40.42 16.48
CA GLY A 75 -6.23 41.76 15.92
C GLY A 75 -7.31 42.27 14.95
N LEU A 76 -7.08 43.44 14.36
CA LEU A 76 -7.92 44.05 13.33
C LEU A 76 -7.73 43.31 12.00
N LEU A 77 -8.71 42.50 11.61
CA LEU A 77 -8.65 41.69 10.40
C LEU A 77 -9.32 42.43 9.23
N LEU A 78 -8.78 42.21 8.02
CA LEU A 78 -9.40 42.73 6.79
C LEU A 78 -10.81 42.13 6.61
N PRO A 79 -11.78 42.93 6.13
CA PRO A 79 -13.11 42.42 5.80
C PRO A 79 -13.01 41.23 4.83
N LYS A 80 -13.70 40.14 5.15
CA LYS A 80 -13.73 38.86 4.40
C LYS A 80 -12.48 37.97 4.51
N ALA A 81 -11.46 38.35 5.26
CA ALA A 81 -10.33 37.46 5.58
C ALA A 81 -10.68 36.49 6.74
N HIS A 82 -9.93 35.39 6.86
CA HIS A 82 -9.97 34.47 8.03
C HIS A 82 -11.34 33.89 8.38
N LYS A 83 -12.11 33.50 7.36
CA LYS A 83 -13.46 32.94 7.50
C LYS A 83 -13.41 31.44 7.83
N ILE A 84 -13.07 31.10 9.08
CA ILE A 84 -12.99 29.70 9.54
C ILE A 84 -14.34 28.96 9.50
N ASP A 85 -15.46 29.69 9.56
CA ASP A 85 -16.82 29.16 9.37
C ASP A 85 -16.98 28.53 7.98
N ARG A 86 -16.38 29.20 6.99
CA ARG A 86 -16.38 28.76 5.61
C ARG A 86 -15.45 27.56 5.38
N GLU A 87 -14.28 27.55 6.02
CA GLU A 87 -13.37 26.39 6.02
C GLU A 87 -14.09 25.13 6.53
N PHE A 88 -14.71 25.23 7.71
CA PHE A 88 -15.46 24.12 8.31
C PHE A 88 -16.62 23.64 7.40
N LYS A 89 -17.38 24.56 6.79
CA LYS A 89 -18.49 24.21 5.89
C LYS A 89 -18.03 23.42 4.66
N VAL A 90 -16.95 23.86 4.01
CA VAL A 90 -16.39 23.16 2.84
C VAL A 90 -15.84 21.79 3.24
N GLN A 91 -15.07 21.72 4.33
CA GLN A 91 -14.52 20.46 4.83
C GLN A 91 -15.62 19.46 5.17
N LYS A 92 -16.71 19.92 5.79
CA LYS A 92 -17.86 19.07 6.13
C LYS A 92 -18.58 18.54 4.88
N ALA A 93 -18.77 19.39 3.87
CA ALA A 93 -19.36 18.97 2.60
C ALA A 93 -18.48 17.92 1.90
N LEU A 94 -17.18 18.18 1.79
CA LEU A 94 -16.22 17.24 1.19
C LEU A 94 -16.17 15.90 1.93
N TYR A 95 -16.12 15.92 3.26
CA TYR A 95 -16.12 14.69 4.05
C TYR A 95 -17.40 13.86 3.83
N SER A 96 -18.56 14.52 3.70
CA SER A 96 -19.85 13.83 3.51
C SER A 96 -19.97 13.06 2.20
N VAL A 97 -19.18 13.43 1.18
CA VAL A 97 -19.10 12.73 -0.12
C VAL A 97 -17.88 11.80 -0.23
N GLY A 98 -17.20 11.52 0.89
CA GLY A 98 -16.05 10.62 0.94
C GLY A 98 -14.80 11.18 0.26
N PHE A 99 -14.66 12.51 0.18
CA PHE A 99 -13.41 13.13 -0.24
C PHE A 99 -12.40 13.16 0.94
N PRO A 100 -11.10 12.88 0.72
CA PRO A 100 -10.12 12.70 1.79
C PRO A 100 -9.72 14.04 2.44
N VAL A 101 -10.54 14.49 3.38
CA VAL A 101 -10.25 15.62 4.27
C VAL A 101 -10.38 15.17 5.72
N PRO A 102 -9.68 15.80 6.68
CA PRO A 102 -9.89 15.54 8.10
C PRO A 102 -11.36 15.71 8.46
N LYS A 103 -11.91 14.73 9.18
CA LYS A 103 -13.28 14.76 9.71
C LYS A 103 -13.51 16.02 10.54
N PRO A 104 -14.42 16.91 10.12
CA PRO A 104 -14.80 18.05 10.95
C PRO A 104 -15.69 17.56 12.09
N LEU A 105 -15.32 17.89 13.33
CA LEU A 105 -15.97 17.37 14.52
C LEU A 105 -16.93 18.38 15.15
N LEU A 106 -16.50 19.63 15.30
CA LEU A 106 -17.25 20.65 16.02
C LEU A 106 -16.91 22.06 15.50
N TYR A 107 -17.91 22.92 15.37
CA TYR A 107 -17.72 24.36 15.14
C TYR A 107 -18.36 25.15 16.29
N CYS A 108 -17.67 26.18 16.76
CA CYS A 108 -18.12 27.09 17.80
C CYS A 108 -18.11 28.53 17.27
N SER A 109 -19.30 29.11 17.13
CA SER A 109 -19.48 30.53 16.78
C SER A 109 -19.44 31.47 18.00
N ASP A 110 -19.52 30.93 19.21
CA ASP A 110 -19.53 31.71 20.44
C ASP A 110 -18.11 32.12 20.83
N ALA A 111 -17.76 33.38 20.56
CA ALA A 111 -16.46 33.93 20.87
C ALA A 111 -16.22 34.07 22.39
N SER A 112 -17.25 33.97 23.24
CA SER A 112 -17.07 34.05 24.69
C SER A 112 -16.34 32.84 25.28
N VAL A 113 -16.32 31.70 24.57
CA VAL A 113 -15.69 30.45 25.05
C VAL A 113 -14.16 30.57 25.13
N ILE A 114 -13.52 31.04 24.06
CA ILE A 114 -12.04 31.15 24.00
C ILE A 114 -11.53 32.51 23.46
N GLY A 115 -12.41 33.52 23.40
CA GLY A 115 -12.11 34.85 22.85
C GLY A 115 -12.22 34.96 21.32
N THR A 116 -12.56 33.88 20.63
CA THR A 116 -12.76 33.84 19.17
C THR A 116 -13.60 32.62 18.78
N GLU A 117 -14.23 32.68 17.61
CA GLU A 117 -14.75 31.49 16.94
C GLU A 117 -13.61 30.48 16.68
N PHE A 118 -13.95 29.19 16.70
CA PHE A 118 -13.05 28.08 16.38
C PHE A 118 -13.79 26.87 15.84
N TYR A 119 -13.05 25.95 15.23
CA TYR A 119 -13.53 24.60 14.97
C TYR A 119 -12.49 23.55 15.36
N VAL A 120 -12.97 22.33 15.59
CA VAL A 120 -12.19 21.14 15.89
C VAL A 120 -12.44 20.10 14.81
N MET A 121 -11.37 19.46 14.38
CA MET A 121 -11.37 18.33 13.45
C MET A 121 -10.50 17.20 14.00
N GLU A 122 -10.63 16.02 13.41
CA GLU A 122 -9.76 14.90 13.74
C GLU A 122 -8.29 15.25 13.43
N HIS A 123 -7.39 14.67 14.21
CA HIS A 123 -5.97 14.72 13.89
C HIS A 123 -5.62 13.55 12.98
N VAL A 124 -5.21 13.86 11.74
CA VAL A 124 -4.76 12.87 10.76
C VAL A 124 -3.25 12.72 10.87
N GLN A 125 -2.79 11.50 11.18
CA GLN A 125 -1.37 11.18 11.15
C GLN A 125 -0.90 10.95 9.71
N GLY A 126 0.26 11.46 9.36
CA GLY A 126 0.85 11.25 8.04
C GLY A 126 2.15 12.01 7.81
N ARG A 127 2.60 11.99 6.56
CA ARG A 127 3.83 12.65 6.09
C ARG A 127 3.46 13.99 5.43
N ILE A 128 4.08 15.05 5.90
CA ILE A 128 3.95 16.40 5.32
C ILE A 128 5.33 16.81 4.81
N PHE A 129 5.41 17.21 3.55
CA PHE A 129 6.67 17.58 2.91
C PHE A 129 6.80 19.10 2.81
N HIS A 130 7.44 19.69 3.82
CA HIS A 130 7.72 21.13 3.84
C HIS A 130 8.89 21.52 2.91
N ASP A 131 9.80 20.59 2.63
CA ASP A 131 10.86 20.75 1.64
C ASP A 131 10.42 20.17 0.30
N PHE A 132 10.23 21.04 -0.70
CA PHE A 132 9.80 20.64 -2.05
C PHE A 132 10.84 19.83 -2.83
N SER A 133 12.09 19.75 -2.35
CA SER A 133 13.09 18.84 -2.91
C SER A 133 12.87 17.37 -2.50
N ILE A 134 12.02 17.13 -1.48
CA ILE A 134 11.61 15.82 -0.97
C ILE A 134 12.84 14.90 -0.72
N PRO A 135 13.79 15.32 0.13
CA PRO A 135 15.04 14.61 0.31
C PRO A 135 14.82 13.21 0.89
N GLY A 136 15.56 12.22 0.36
CA GLY A 136 15.49 10.83 0.84
C GLY A 136 14.33 10.00 0.27
N VAL A 137 13.49 10.57 -0.60
CA VAL A 137 12.43 9.83 -1.28
C VAL A 137 12.90 9.33 -2.66
N SER A 138 12.64 8.05 -2.96
CA SER A 138 13.06 7.45 -4.23
C SER A 138 12.37 8.12 -5.44
N PRO A 139 12.93 8.04 -6.66
CA PRO A 139 12.26 8.56 -7.85
C PRO A 139 10.86 7.98 -8.07
N ALA A 140 10.69 6.66 -7.90
CA ALA A 140 9.41 5.99 -8.07
C ALA A 140 8.36 6.47 -7.07
N GLU A 141 8.75 6.60 -5.80
CA GLU A 141 7.87 7.12 -4.76
C GLU A 141 7.54 8.60 -4.98
N ARG A 142 8.49 9.43 -5.43
CA ARG A 142 8.21 10.82 -5.82
C ARG A 142 7.17 10.90 -6.93
N SER A 143 7.29 10.08 -7.96
CA SER A 143 6.27 10.01 -9.02
C SER A 143 4.90 9.65 -8.45
N ALA A 144 4.82 8.64 -7.59
CA ALA A 144 3.56 8.24 -6.95
C ALA A 144 2.95 9.37 -6.10
N LEU A 145 3.75 10.10 -5.32
CA LEU A 145 3.29 11.24 -4.52
C LEU A 145 2.68 12.35 -5.39
N TYR A 146 3.35 12.73 -6.49
CA TYR A 146 2.86 13.77 -7.40
C TYR A 146 1.64 13.33 -8.21
N VAL A 147 1.58 12.06 -8.62
CA VAL A 147 0.38 11.49 -9.25
C VAL A 147 -0.80 11.52 -8.28
N ALA A 148 -0.63 11.03 -7.05
CA ALA A 148 -1.68 11.05 -6.03
C ALA A 148 -2.15 12.48 -5.70
N MET A 149 -1.22 13.44 -5.62
CA MET A 149 -1.56 14.86 -5.47
C MET A 149 -2.41 15.37 -6.64
N THR A 150 -2.01 15.07 -7.88
CA THR A 150 -2.71 15.50 -9.09
C THR A 150 -4.10 14.87 -9.19
N GLU A 151 -4.22 13.57 -8.91
CA GLU A 151 -5.50 12.86 -8.89
C GLU A 151 -6.44 13.41 -7.81
N THR A 152 -5.91 13.69 -6.62
CA THR A 152 -6.69 14.28 -5.53
C THR A 152 -7.22 15.66 -5.90
N LEU A 153 -6.38 16.49 -6.54
CA LEU A 153 -6.80 17.81 -7.03
C LEU A 153 -7.83 17.71 -8.16
N ALA A 154 -7.62 16.80 -9.12
CA ALA A 154 -8.56 16.56 -10.21
C ALA A 154 -9.92 16.07 -9.67
N ARG A 155 -9.91 15.17 -8.69
CA ARG A 155 -11.13 14.71 -7.99
C ARG A 155 -11.80 15.85 -7.22
N LEU A 156 -11.04 16.76 -6.61
CA LEU A 156 -11.62 17.93 -5.97
C LEU A 156 -12.35 18.83 -6.98
N HIS A 157 -11.72 19.05 -8.13
CA HIS A 157 -12.25 19.90 -9.20
C HIS A 157 -13.42 19.27 -9.97
N SER A 158 -13.64 17.95 -9.86
CA SER A 158 -14.79 17.29 -10.48
C SER A 158 -16.09 17.49 -9.70
N PHE A 159 -16.03 17.96 -8.45
CA PHE A 159 -17.23 18.29 -7.68
C PHE A 159 -17.81 19.64 -8.10
N SER A 160 -19.12 19.64 -8.35
CA SER A 160 -19.88 20.88 -8.49
C SER A 160 -20.32 21.42 -7.13
N VAL A 161 -20.50 22.73 -7.04
CA VAL A 161 -21.02 23.41 -5.84
C VAL A 161 -22.37 22.82 -5.41
N GLN A 162 -23.22 22.48 -6.38
CA GLN A 162 -24.51 21.84 -6.17
C GLN A 162 -24.39 20.43 -5.58
N SER A 163 -23.47 19.60 -6.11
CA SER A 163 -23.25 18.24 -5.59
C SER A 163 -22.78 18.23 -4.13
N LEU A 164 -22.15 19.32 -3.69
CA LEU A 164 -21.67 19.51 -2.32
C LEU A 164 -22.64 20.29 -1.42
N GLN A 165 -23.82 20.70 -1.93
CA GLN A 165 -24.78 21.53 -1.19
C GLN A 165 -24.16 22.84 -0.67
N LEU A 166 -23.31 23.45 -1.51
CA LEU A 166 -22.60 24.70 -1.22
C LEU A 166 -23.19 25.89 -2.00
N GLU A 167 -24.47 25.84 -2.37
CA GLU A 167 -25.12 26.89 -3.15
C GLU A 167 -24.98 28.26 -2.46
N GLY A 168 -24.69 29.30 -3.26
CA GLY A 168 -24.48 30.66 -2.75
C GLY A 168 -23.18 30.86 -1.93
N TYR A 169 -22.32 29.84 -1.84
CA TYR A 169 -21.03 29.98 -1.15
C TYR A 169 -20.11 30.98 -1.87
N GLY A 170 -20.11 31.02 -3.20
CA GLY A 170 -19.28 31.91 -4.02
C GLY A 170 -20.06 32.66 -5.08
N THR A 171 -19.37 33.49 -5.86
CA THR A 171 -19.92 34.14 -7.06
C THR A 171 -19.35 33.44 -8.29
N ALA A 172 -20.20 32.80 -9.08
CA ALA A 172 -19.78 32.09 -10.29
C ALA A 172 -19.45 33.05 -11.44
N ALA A 173 -20.46 33.79 -11.88
CA ALA A 173 -20.43 34.51 -13.15
C ALA A 173 -19.27 35.52 -13.30
N GLY A 174 -18.37 35.27 -14.23
CA GLY A 174 -17.22 36.11 -14.52
C GLY A 174 -16.05 35.92 -13.55
N TYR A 175 -15.81 34.70 -13.06
CA TYR A 175 -14.72 34.41 -12.13
C TYR A 175 -13.36 34.82 -12.68
N CYS A 176 -12.96 34.29 -13.84
CA CYS A 176 -11.68 34.59 -14.48
C CYS A 176 -11.53 36.10 -14.71
N LYS A 177 -12.58 36.76 -15.23
CA LYS A 177 -12.56 38.23 -15.44
C LYS A 177 -12.29 38.99 -14.14
N ARG A 178 -12.97 38.61 -13.04
CA ARG A 178 -12.77 39.25 -11.72
C ARG A 178 -11.37 38.97 -11.16
N GLN A 179 -10.82 37.77 -11.35
CA GLN A 179 -9.48 37.44 -10.89
C GLN A 179 -8.42 38.26 -11.64
N VAL A 180 -8.47 38.30 -12.97
CA VAL A 180 -7.52 39.10 -13.77
C VAL A 180 -7.59 40.57 -13.36
N LEU A 181 -8.79 41.17 -13.24
CA LEU A 181 -8.94 42.54 -12.75
C LEU A 181 -8.36 42.75 -11.35
N THR A 182 -8.57 41.79 -10.44
CA THR A 182 -8.07 41.87 -9.06
C THR A 182 -6.54 41.82 -9.04
N TRP A 183 -5.95 40.87 -9.76
CA TRP A 183 -4.49 40.73 -9.87
C TRP A 183 -3.85 41.95 -10.52
N THR A 184 -4.41 42.47 -11.61
CA THR A 184 -3.93 43.69 -12.26
C THR A 184 -3.98 44.88 -11.30
N LYS A 185 -5.09 45.07 -10.58
CA LYS A 185 -5.23 46.17 -9.60
C LYS A 185 -4.25 46.03 -8.44
N GLN A 186 -4.07 44.81 -7.90
CA GLN A 186 -3.14 44.55 -6.82
C GLN A 186 -1.70 44.81 -7.27
N TYR A 187 -1.31 44.30 -8.44
CA TYR A 187 0.00 44.55 -9.03
C TYR A 187 0.25 46.05 -9.17
N GLN A 188 -0.66 46.80 -9.81
CA GLN A 188 -0.54 48.25 -9.97
C GLN A 188 -0.42 49.01 -8.64
N ALA A 189 -1.15 48.58 -7.61
CA ALA A 189 -1.09 49.20 -6.29
C ALA A 189 0.24 48.95 -5.56
N THR A 190 0.94 47.85 -5.89
CA THR A 190 2.21 47.46 -5.26
C THR A 190 3.44 47.71 -6.14
N ALA A 191 3.25 48.03 -7.42
CA ALA A 191 4.34 48.21 -8.36
C ALA A 191 5.14 49.46 -8.00
N HIS A 192 6.42 49.28 -7.67
CA HIS A 192 7.36 50.37 -7.38
C HIS A 192 8.17 50.79 -8.62
N GLN A 193 8.13 49.97 -9.68
CA GLN A 193 8.79 50.21 -10.97
C GLN A 193 7.86 49.72 -12.08
N ASP A 194 7.89 50.41 -13.22
CA ASP A 194 7.15 49.98 -14.40
C ASP A 194 7.83 48.78 -15.07
N ILE A 195 7.06 47.72 -15.31
CA ILE A 195 7.53 46.50 -15.98
C ILE A 195 6.63 46.29 -17.21
N PRO A 196 7.06 46.74 -18.41
CA PRO A 196 6.22 46.69 -19.62
C PRO A 196 5.66 45.31 -19.94
N ALA A 197 6.40 44.24 -19.63
CA ALA A 197 5.93 42.87 -19.82
C ALA A 197 4.70 42.52 -18.95
N MET A 198 4.61 43.06 -17.73
CA MET A 198 3.46 42.83 -16.85
C MET A 198 2.22 43.60 -17.31
N VAL A 199 2.40 44.77 -17.91
CA VAL A 199 1.33 45.54 -18.54
C VAL A 199 0.78 44.78 -19.75
N GLN A 200 1.67 44.33 -20.65
CA GLN A 200 1.30 43.51 -21.81
C GLN A 200 0.60 42.21 -21.40
N LEU A 201 1.09 41.53 -20.37
CA LEU A 201 0.47 40.31 -19.84
C LEU A 201 -0.94 40.59 -19.28
N SER A 202 -1.10 41.67 -18.52
CA SER A 202 -2.41 42.04 -17.94
C SER A 202 -3.44 42.37 -19.03
N GLU A 203 -3.04 43.14 -20.04
CA GLU A 203 -3.89 43.44 -21.20
C GLU A 203 -4.23 42.19 -22.00
N TRP A 204 -3.24 41.32 -22.23
CA TRP A 204 -3.45 40.05 -22.93
C TRP A 204 -4.40 39.14 -22.16
N LEU A 205 -4.22 38.95 -20.85
CA LEU A 205 -5.11 38.14 -20.02
C LEU A 205 -6.54 38.68 -20.06
N MET A 206 -6.73 40.00 -19.97
CA MET A 206 -8.06 40.61 -20.05
C MET A 206 -8.73 40.43 -21.41
N LYS A 207 -7.95 40.45 -22.50
CA LYS A 207 -8.46 40.25 -23.87
C LYS A 207 -8.78 38.78 -24.17
N ASN A 208 -8.15 37.85 -23.47
CA ASN A 208 -8.26 36.40 -23.71
C ASN A 208 -9.00 35.65 -22.58
N VAL A 209 -9.79 36.34 -21.75
CA VAL A 209 -10.71 35.67 -20.82
C VAL A 209 -11.73 34.86 -21.64
N PRO A 210 -12.08 33.62 -21.24
CA PRO A 210 -13.07 32.82 -21.95
C PRO A 210 -14.40 33.54 -22.14
N ASP A 211 -15.04 33.37 -23.29
CA ASP A 211 -16.34 33.95 -23.60
C ASP A 211 -17.44 33.43 -22.64
N ASN A 212 -17.28 32.20 -22.15
CA ASN A 212 -18.12 31.61 -21.11
C ASN A 212 -17.31 31.37 -19.82
N ASP A 213 -17.54 32.21 -18.81
CA ASP A 213 -16.85 32.20 -17.51
C ASP A 213 -17.86 32.07 -16.36
N ASN A 214 -18.90 31.25 -16.58
CA ASN A 214 -20.01 31.06 -15.64
C ASN A 214 -20.01 29.66 -15.00
N GLU A 215 -19.01 28.83 -15.26
CA GLU A 215 -18.94 27.48 -14.70
C GLU A 215 -18.69 27.50 -13.19
N GLU A 216 -19.42 26.64 -12.47
CA GLU A 216 -19.34 26.52 -11.00
C GLU A 216 -18.63 25.22 -10.61
N SER A 217 -17.39 25.35 -10.16
CA SER A 217 -16.63 24.25 -9.55
C SER A 217 -15.94 24.69 -8.27
N LEU A 218 -15.65 23.74 -7.38
CA LEU A 218 -14.84 23.97 -6.20
C LEU A 218 -13.36 23.86 -6.57
N ILE A 219 -12.63 24.97 -6.45
CA ILE A 219 -11.20 25.06 -6.79
C ILE A 219 -10.37 25.30 -5.53
N HIS A 220 -9.24 24.61 -5.40
CA HIS A 220 -8.27 24.84 -4.32
C HIS A 220 -7.09 25.69 -4.82
N GLY A 221 -7.08 26.99 -4.47
CA GLY A 221 -6.09 27.94 -4.97
C GLY A 221 -4.68 27.82 -4.37
N ASP A 222 -4.48 26.97 -3.36
CA ASP A 222 -3.19 26.79 -2.66
C ASP A 222 -2.84 25.30 -2.41
N PHE A 223 -3.01 24.46 -3.43
CA PHE A 223 -2.81 23.00 -3.33
C PHE A 223 -1.35 22.62 -3.58
N LYS A 224 -0.58 22.39 -2.51
CA LYS A 224 0.87 22.17 -2.52
C LYS A 224 1.30 21.17 -1.45
N LEU A 225 2.50 20.59 -1.59
CA LEU A 225 2.99 19.47 -0.80
C LEU A 225 2.99 19.68 0.72
N ASP A 226 3.21 20.91 1.18
CA ASP A 226 3.25 21.30 2.59
C ASP A 226 1.84 21.53 3.19
N ASN A 227 0.81 21.55 2.36
CA ASN A 227 -0.60 21.67 2.74
C ASN A 227 -1.37 20.35 2.59
N ILE A 228 -0.70 19.24 2.25
CA ILE A 228 -1.30 17.92 2.02
C ILE A 228 -0.70 16.93 3.02
N VAL A 229 -1.54 16.07 3.58
CA VAL A 229 -1.10 14.96 4.41
C VAL A 229 -1.06 13.70 3.55
N PHE A 230 0.15 13.22 3.28
CA PHE A 230 0.32 11.91 2.64
C PHE A 230 0.19 10.82 3.71
N HIS A 231 -0.52 9.75 3.38
CA HIS A 231 -0.68 8.63 4.30
C HIS A 231 0.71 8.11 4.76
N PRO A 232 0.85 7.68 6.03
CA PRO A 232 2.13 7.21 6.56
C PRO A 232 2.60 5.86 5.95
N LYS A 233 1.70 5.12 5.26
CA LYS A 233 1.93 3.80 4.61
C LYS A 233 1.18 3.69 3.26
N GLU A 234 1.29 2.57 2.53
CA GLU A 234 0.59 2.32 1.25
C GLU A 234 -0.94 2.17 1.42
N GLU A 235 -1.75 2.75 0.53
CA GLU A 235 -3.24 2.76 0.51
C GLU A 235 -3.86 1.36 0.65
N VAL A 236 -3.18 0.33 0.14
CA VAL A 236 -3.63 -1.07 0.20
C VAL A 236 -3.66 -1.61 1.64
N ILE A 237 -2.70 -1.22 2.47
CA ILE A 237 -2.61 -1.69 3.87
C ILE A 237 -3.75 -1.09 4.70
N GLU A 238 -4.11 0.17 4.44
CA GLU A 238 -5.18 0.86 5.16
C GLU A 238 -6.55 0.24 4.87
N PHE A 239 -6.82 -0.14 3.62
CA PHE A 239 -8.06 -0.84 3.28
C PHE A 239 -8.28 -2.08 4.16
N TYR A 240 -7.26 -2.91 4.35
CA TYR A 240 -7.39 -4.12 5.17
C TYR A 240 -7.52 -3.83 6.67
N ILE A 241 -6.86 -2.78 7.18
CA ILE A 241 -7.00 -2.36 8.57
C ILE A 241 -8.42 -1.83 8.84
N GLN A 242 -8.93 -0.94 7.99
CA GLN A 242 -10.26 -0.33 8.16
C GLN A 242 -11.38 -1.37 8.05
N ASN A 243 -11.20 -2.39 7.22
CA ASN A 243 -12.23 -3.38 6.93
C ASN A 243 -12.11 -4.66 7.76
N GLU A 244 -11.17 -4.79 8.70
CA GLU A 244 -10.84 -6.03 9.46
C GLU A 244 -12.06 -6.75 10.07
N ASN A 245 -13.08 -5.99 10.48
CA ASN A 245 -14.31 -6.50 11.10
C ASN A 245 -15.52 -6.55 10.13
N SER A 246 -15.30 -6.37 8.83
CA SER A 246 -16.34 -6.38 7.79
C SER A 246 -16.13 -7.52 6.79
N MET A 247 -17.12 -7.75 5.94
CA MET A 247 -16.97 -8.65 4.79
C MET A 247 -16.05 -8.06 3.70
N ASP A 248 -15.83 -6.75 3.70
CA ASP A 248 -14.99 -6.08 2.71
C ASP A 248 -13.50 -6.38 2.90
N LYS A 249 -13.06 -6.91 4.06
CA LYS A 249 -11.67 -7.38 4.25
C LYS A 249 -11.24 -8.47 3.28
N TRP A 250 -12.21 -9.15 2.66
CA TRP A 250 -11.95 -10.20 1.69
C TRP A 250 -11.86 -9.66 0.26
N ARG A 251 -12.22 -8.39 0.04
CA ARG A 251 -12.10 -7.72 -1.26
C ARG A 251 -10.72 -7.11 -1.44
N LYS A 252 -10.44 -6.65 -2.66
CA LYS A 252 -9.25 -5.84 -2.96
C LYS A 252 -9.67 -4.37 -3.05
N PRO A 253 -8.82 -3.42 -2.61
CA PRO A 253 -9.12 -2.01 -2.78
C PRO A 253 -9.09 -1.61 -4.26
N LEU A 254 -9.87 -0.59 -4.62
CA LEU A 254 -10.00 -0.10 -6.01
C LEU A 254 -8.67 0.28 -6.66
N VAL A 255 -7.66 0.66 -5.86
CA VAL A 255 -6.31 0.93 -6.35
C VAL A 255 -5.70 -0.28 -7.06
N ILE A 256 -6.01 -1.51 -6.62
CA ILE A 256 -5.52 -2.73 -7.28
C ILE A 256 -6.11 -2.87 -8.69
N ASP A 257 -7.40 -2.60 -8.87
CA ASP A 257 -8.03 -2.68 -10.20
C ASP A 257 -7.47 -1.62 -11.16
N LYS A 258 -7.23 -0.39 -10.66
CA LYS A 258 -6.54 0.63 -11.45
C LYS A 258 -5.13 0.21 -11.86
N LEU A 259 -4.36 -0.35 -10.92
CA LEU A 259 -3.00 -0.83 -11.20
C LEU A 259 -2.99 -1.97 -12.21
N LYS A 260 -3.99 -2.87 -12.16
CA LYS A 260 -4.16 -3.93 -13.16
C LYS A 260 -4.44 -3.36 -14.55
N GLU A 261 -5.32 -2.36 -14.66
CA GLU A 261 -5.62 -1.74 -15.96
C GLU A 261 -4.40 -0.99 -16.53
N MET A 262 -3.61 -0.34 -15.68
CA MET A 262 -2.31 0.24 -16.09
C MET A 262 -1.32 -0.83 -16.55
N ALA A 263 -1.20 -1.94 -15.81
CA ALA A 263 -0.32 -3.04 -16.17
C ALA A 263 -0.72 -3.68 -17.52
N LYS A 264 -2.02 -3.87 -17.76
CA LYS A 264 -2.53 -4.33 -19.06
C LYS A 264 -2.20 -3.36 -20.19
N ALA A 265 -2.32 -2.05 -19.96
CA ALA A 265 -2.02 -1.03 -20.96
C ALA A 265 -0.53 -0.97 -21.37
N GLU A 266 0.36 -1.46 -20.51
CA GLU A 266 1.80 -1.56 -20.74
C GLU A 266 2.28 -2.98 -21.09
N ASP A 267 1.37 -3.91 -21.41
CA ASP A 267 1.67 -5.32 -21.70
C ASP A 267 2.39 -6.08 -20.55
N LEU A 268 2.25 -5.60 -19.32
CA LEU A 268 2.78 -6.22 -18.10
C LEU A 268 1.77 -7.20 -17.49
N TRP A 269 1.26 -8.15 -18.27
CA TRP A 269 0.13 -9.00 -17.86
C TRP A 269 0.34 -10.47 -18.24
N ASN A 270 -0.01 -11.42 -17.35
CA ASN A 270 0.17 -12.86 -17.55
C ASN A 270 1.63 -13.27 -17.83
N LEU A 271 2.59 -12.54 -17.27
CA LEU A 271 4.03 -12.68 -17.56
C LEU A 271 4.57 -14.09 -17.26
N PHE A 272 3.92 -14.81 -16.34
CA PHE A 272 4.28 -16.15 -15.89
C PHE A 272 4.11 -17.26 -16.94
N LEU A 273 3.30 -17.04 -17.98
CA LEU A 273 2.90 -18.09 -18.92
C LEU A 273 3.64 -17.93 -20.25
N PRO A 274 4.67 -18.75 -20.56
CA PRO A 274 5.53 -18.56 -21.72
C PRO A 274 4.77 -18.51 -23.05
N ALA A 275 3.70 -19.29 -23.19
CA ALA A 275 2.88 -19.33 -24.41
C ALA A 275 2.11 -18.02 -24.67
N VAL A 276 1.96 -17.16 -23.66
CA VAL A 276 1.31 -15.84 -23.76
C VAL A 276 2.34 -14.73 -23.76
N SER A 277 3.28 -14.75 -22.80
CA SER A 277 4.25 -13.67 -22.61
C SER A 277 5.45 -13.74 -23.55
N GLY A 278 5.75 -14.92 -24.11
CA GLY A 278 6.99 -15.16 -24.86
C GLY A 278 8.26 -15.18 -24.01
N LEU A 279 8.13 -15.12 -22.67
CA LEU A 279 9.26 -15.12 -21.74
C LEU A 279 9.70 -16.54 -21.38
N SER A 280 11.01 -16.74 -21.23
CA SER A 280 11.55 -17.96 -20.64
C SER A 280 11.30 -18.00 -19.12
N GLN A 281 11.47 -19.16 -18.50
CA GLN A 281 11.42 -19.28 -17.05
C GLN A 281 12.55 -18.50 -16.38
N VAL A 282 13.73 -18.42 -17.00
CA VAL A 282 14.82 -17.57 -16.50
C VAL A 282 14.44 -16.10 -16.52
N ASP A 283 13.82 -15.61 -17.61
CA ASP A 283 13.36 -14.21 -17.70
C ASP A 283 12.30 -13.93 -16.62
N TYR A 284 11.32 -14.82 -16.49
CA TYR A 284 10.26 -14.66 -15.50
C TYR A 284 10.78 -14.79 -14.06
N ALA A 285 11.85 -15.54 -13.80
CA ALA A 285 12.43 -15.69 -12.47
C ALA A 285 12.83 -14.35 -11.85
N LEU A 286 13.47 -13.49 -12.65
CA LEU A 286 13.91 -12.16 -12.21
C LEU A 286 12.73 -11.21 -12.02
N ILE A 287 11.71 -11.29 -12.88
CA ILE A 287 10.47 -10.52 -12.74
C ILE A 287 9.72 -10.94 -11.47
N ALA A 288 9.56 -12.23 -11.26
CA ALA A 288 8.88 -12.78 -10.09
C ALA A 288 9.64 -12.45 -8.79
N GLU A 289 10.97 -12.38 -8.81
CA GLU A 289 11.77 -11.85 -7.70
C GLU A 289 11.34 -10.42 -7.34
N GLU A 290 11.21 -9.52 -8.32
CA GLU A 290 10.76 -8.14 -8.05
C GLU A 290 9.33 -8.08 -7.50
N THR A 291 8.40 -8.87 -8.06
CA THR A 291 7.03 -8.94 -7.51
C THR A 291 7.01 -9.47 -6.07
N GLY A 292 7.98 -10.29 -5.67
CA GLY A 292 8.10 -10.83 -4.32
C GLY A 292 8.38 -9.78 -3.24
N ARG A 293 8.78 -8.57 -3.63
CA ARG A 293 9.08 -7.46 -2.71
C ARG A 293 7.81 -6.76 -2.19
N CYS A 294 6.65 -7.00 -2.81
CA CYS A 294 5.37 -6.38 -2.46
C CYS A 294 4.24 -7.42 -2.49
N PHE A 295 3.43 -7.48 -1.44
CA PHE A 295 2.48 -8.58 -1.24
C PHE A 295 1.35 -8.64 -2.28
N PHE A 296 0.98 -7.51 -2.89
CA PHE A 296 -0.08 -7.42 -3.90
C PHE A 296 0.46 -7.27 -5.33
N ALA A 297 1.78 -7.12 -5.52
CA ALA A 297 2.36 -6.95 -6.85
C ALA A 297 2.08 -8.15 -7.79
N PRO A 298 2.12 -9.42 -7.34
CA PRO A 298 1.73 -10.54 -8.20
C PRO A 298 0.30 -10.40 -8.74
N ASP A 299 -0.64 -9.89 -7.94
CA ASP A 299 -2.02 -9.68 -8.35
C ASP A 299 -2.19 -8.60 -9.42
N VAL A 300 -1.35 -7.56 -9.38
CA VAL A 300 -1.37 -6.46 -10.36
C VAL A 300 -0.98 -6.95 -11.76
N PHE A 301 -0.09 -7.95 -11.85
CA PHE A 301 0.38 -8.51 -13.12
C PHE A 301 -0.32 -9.82 -13.52
N ASN A 302 -1.37 -10.21 -12.78
CA ASN A 302 -2.08 -11.50 -12.91
C ASN A 302 -1.18 -12.74 -12.75
N CYS A 303 -0.21 -12.64 -11.85
CA CYS A 303 0.84 -13.62 -11.58
C CYS A 303 0.71 -14.26 -10.18
N GLN A 304 -0.44 -14.10 -9.52
CA GLN A 304 -0.71 -14.63 -8.18
C GLN A 304 -0.99 -16.14 -8.17
N ALA A 305 -0.65 -16.79 -7.05
CA ALA A 305 -1.16 -18.12 -6.74
C ALA A 305 -2.53 -17.98 -6.03
N PRO A 306 -3.48 -18.91 -6.24
CA PRO A 306 -3.34 -20.16 -6.98
C PRO A 306 -3.60 -20.07 -8.49
N ASP A 307 -4.04 -18.91 -8.99
CA ASP A 307 -4.56 -18.73 -10.36
C ASP A 307 -3.58 -19.12 -11.46
N THR A 308 -2.31 -18.73 -11.33
CA THR A 308 -1.25 -19.09 -12.29
C THR A 308 -1.15 -20.60 -12.52
N GLY A 309 -1.18 -21.40 -11.46
CA GLY A 309 -1.14 -22.86 -11.57
C GLY A 309 -2.39 -23.44 -12.22
N ASN A 310 -3.56 -22.86 -11.94
CA ASN A 310 -4.83 -23.31 -12.52
C ASN A 310 -4.95 -22.94 -14.01
N MET A 311 -4.50 -21.74 -14.38
CA MET A 311 -4.39 -21.32 -15.78
C MET A 311 -3.48 -22.26 -16.57
N GLU A 312 -2.34 -22.67 -15.99
CA GLU A 312 -1.42 -23.59 -16.65
C GLU A 312 -2.00 -25.00 -16.83
N VAL A 313 -2.75 -25.50 -15.85
CA VAL A 313 -3.48 -26.78 -15.99
C VAL A 313 -4.48 -26.73 -17.14
N LEU A 314 -5.29 -25.68 -17.22
CA LEU A 314 -6.27 -25.50 -18.31
C LEU A 314 -5.57 -25.30 -19.67
N HIS A 315 -4.45 -24.59 -19.69
CA HIS A 315 -3.67 -24.36 -20.90
C HIS A 315 -3.13 -25.68 -21.48
N LEU A 316 -2.54 -26.54 -20.63
CA LEU A 316 -1.91 -27.79 -21.05
C LEU A 316 -2.90 -28.93 -21.29
N TYR A 317 -3.96 -29.02 -20.49
CA TYR A 317 -4.83 -30.21 -20.44
C TYR A 317 -6.31 -29.92 -20.71
N GLY A 318 -6.73 -28.66 -20.69
CA GLY A 318 -8.12 -28.28 -20.95
C GLY A 318 -8.52 -28.55 -22.41
N ASN A 319 -9.75 -29.00 -22.63
CA ASN A 319 -10.35 -28.99 -23.96
C ASN A 319 -10.77 -27.56 -24.36
N GLU A 320 -11.12 -27.35 -25.63
CA GLU A 320 -11.44 -26.01 -26.14
C GLU A 320 -12.63 -25.34 -25.43
N GLU A 321 -13.65 -26.11 -25.05
CA GLU A 321 -14.78 -25.58 -24.28
C GLU A 321 -14.35 -25.12 -22.89
N GLN A 322 -13.54 -25.92 -22.19
CA GLN A 322 -13.00 -25.58 -20.88
C GLN A 322 -12.08 -24.36 -20.94
N LYS A 323 -11.26 -24.23 -21.99
CA LYS A 323 -10.41 -23.04 -22.18
C LYS A 323 -11.26 -21.79 -22.38
N ARG A 324 -12.25 -21.84 -23.26
CA ARG A 324 -13.16 -20.71 -23.51
C ARG A 324 -13.93 -20.31 -22.25
N GLN A 325 -14.45 -21.30 -21.53
CA GLN A 325 -15.29 -21.06 -20.35
C GLN A 325 -14.48 -20.56 -19.14
N TRP A 326 -13.25 -21.05 -18.94
CA TRP A 326 -12.50 -20.84 -17.69
C TRP A 326 -11.14 -20.19 -17.87
N LEU A 327 -10.35 -20.62 -18.87
CA LEU A 327 -9.00 -20.08 -19.08
C LEU A 327 -9.05 -18.63 -19.57
N GLU A 328 -9.91 -18.33 -20.54
CA GLU A 328 -10.04 -16.96 -21.08
C GLU A 328 -10.43 -15.94 -19.99
N PRO A 329 -11.47 -16.17 -19.16
CA PRO A 329 -11.79 -15.24 -18.06
C PRO A 329 -10.67 -15.10 -17.00
N LEU A 330 -9.93 -16.18 -16.72
CA LEU A 330 -8.77 -16.14 -15.81
C LEU A 330 -7.63 -15.31 -16.39
N LEU A 331 -7.31 -15.49 -17.68
CA LEU A 331 -6.30 -14.71 -18.39
C LEU A 331 -6.68 -13.23 -18.51
N GLN A 332 -7.98 -12.90 -18.51
CA GLN A 332 -8.47 -11.52 -18.48
C GLN A 332 -8.48 -10.90 -17.08
N GLY A 333 -8.35 -11.72 -16.03
CA GLY A 333 -8.46 -11.32 -14.63
C GLY A 333 -9.89 -10.98 -14.19
N HIS A 334 -10.90 -11.44 -14.93
CA HIS A 334 -12.32 -11.24 -14.61
C HIS A 334 -12.81 -12.17 -13.50
N ILE A 335 -12.21 -13.37 -13.42
CA ILE A 335 -12.47 -14.33 -12.36
C ILE A 335 -11.14 -14.72 -11.71
N THR A 336 -11.22 -15.21 -10.48
CA THR A 336 -10.16 -15.97 -9.80
C THR A 336 -10.56 -17.44 -9.75
N SER A 337 -9.72 -18.28 -9.18
CA SER A 337 -9.92 -19.72 -9.03
C SER A 337 -9.29 -20.22 -7.72
N ALA A 338 -9.57 -21.46 -7.35
CA ALA A 338 -8.86 -22.15 -6.27
C ALA A 338 -8.45 -23.58 -6.66
N PHE A 339 -7.60 -24.18 -5.84
CA PHE A 339 -7.14 -25.56 -6.04
C PHE A 339 -7.44 -26.38 -4.78
N CYS A 340 -8.27 -27.42 -4.94
CA CYS A 340 -8.73 -28.25 -3.82
C CYS A 340 -8.05 -29.63 -3.85
N MET A 341 -7.04 -29.82 -2.99
CA MET A 341 -6.32 -31.10 -2.88
C MET A 341 -6.29 -31.64 -1.45
N THR A 342 -5.84 -30.84 -0.49
CA THR A 342 -5.63 -31.26 0.91
C THR A 342 -6.94 -31.63 1.60
N GLU A 343 -6.94 -32.76 2.29
CA GLU A 343 -8.05 -33.26 3.10
C GLU A 343 -7.72 -33.13 4.59
N PRO A 344 -8.72 -32.82 5.45
CA PRO A 344 -8.49 -32.65 6.89
C PRO A 344 -8.28 -33.99 7.61
N ASP A 345 -8.88 -35.07 7.12
CA ASP A 345 -9.00 -36.34 7.83
C ASP A 345 -7.85 -37.33 7.48
N VAL A 346 -6.98 -36.98 6.52
CA VAL A 346 -5.87 -37.84 6.05
C VAL A 346 -4.57 -37.06 5.85
N ALA A 347 -3.44 -37.75 5.98
CA ALA A 347 -2.10 -37.20 5.75
C ALA A 347 -1.86 -36.93 4.25
N SER A 348 -2.35 -35.78 3.79
CA SER A 348 -2.40 -35.38 2.37
C SER A 348 -1.03 -35.07 1.73
N SER A 349 0.07 -35.13 2.49
CA SER A 349 1.43 -35.03 1.95
C SER A 349 1.78 -36.22 1.05
N ASP A 350 1.20 -37.38 1.35
CA ASP A 350 1.14 -38.50 0.42
C ASP A 350 -0.19 -38.44 -0.31
N ALA A 351 -0.14 -38.12 -1.61
CA ALA A 351 -1.33 -37.97 -2.43
C ALA A 351 -2.12 -39.28 -2.62
N THR A 352 -1.55 -40.43 -2.27
CA THR A 352 -2.24 -41.73 -2.33
C THR A 352 -3.24 -41.93 -1.19
N ASN A 353 -3.15 -41.13 -0.13
CA ASN A 353 -4.09 -41.16 1.01
C ASN A 353 -5.37 -40.36 0.76
N ILE A 354 -5.52 -39.68 -0.38
CA ILE A 354 -6.69 -38.86 -0.69
C ILE A 354 -7.93 -39.76 -0.86
N GLU A 355 -8.97 -39.50 -0.06
CA GLU A 355 -10.18 -40.33 0.02
C GLU A 355 -11.42 -39.67 -0.59
N CYS A 356 -11.35 -38.39 -0.99
CA CYS A 356 -12.44 -37.73 -1.73
C CYS A 356 -12.84 -38.56 -2.94
N SER A 357 -14.08 -39.04 -2.93
CA SER A 357 -14.59 -39.97 -3.92
C SER A 357 -15.10 -39.22 -5.14
N ILE A 358 -14.77 -39.75 -6.32
CA ILE A 358 -15.31 -39.32 -7.60
C ILE A 358 -15.81 -40.58 -8.29
N HIS A 359 -17.11 -40.64 -8.56
CA HIS A 359 -17.68 -41.73 -9.36
C HIS A 359 -18.57 -41.15 -10.46
N GLN A 360 -18.60 -41.85 -11.58
CA GLN A 360 -19.44 -41.49 -12.71
C GLN A 360 -20.88 -41.96 -12.45
N ASP A 361 -21.84 -41.07 -12.65
CA ASP A 361 -23.28 -41.34 -12.61
C ASP A 361 -23.91 -40.85 -13.92
N GLY A 362 -24.06 -41.77 -14.87
CA GLY A 362 -24.53 -41.48 -16.23
C GLY A 362 -23.57 -40.56 -17.01
N ASP A 363 -24.08 -39.40 -17.40
CA ASP A 363 -23.37 -38.32 -18.11
C ASP A 363 -22.72 -37.30 -17.15
N SER A 364 -22.77 -37.56 -15.84
CA SER A 364 -22.26 -36.67 -14.80
C SER A 364 -21.27 -37.37 -13.85
N TYR A 365 -20.57 -36.59 -13.03
CA TYR A 365 -19.72 -37.09 -11.95
C TYR A 365 -20.27 -36.61 -10.60
N VAL A 366 -20.33 -37.53 -9.64
CA VAL A 366 -20.67 -37.21 -8.24
C VAL A 366 -19.37 -37.17 -7.43
N VAL A 367 -19.11 -36.02 -6.82
CA VAL A 367 -17.91 -35.77 -6.01
C VAL A 367 -18.32 -35.64 -4.54
N ASN A 368 -17.78 -36.49 -3.66
CA ASN A 368 -18.04 -36.44 -2.22
C ASN A 368 -16.74 -36.52 -1.41
N GLY A 369 -16.49 -35.52 -0.58
CA GLY A 369 -15.36 -35.48 0.33
C GLY A 369 -15.26 -34.14 1.07
N LYS A 370 -14.22 -33.99 1.90
CA LYS A 370 -13.90 -32.74 2.60
C LYS A 370 -12.55 -32.22 2.13
N LYS A 371 -12.45 -30.91 1.88
CA LYS A 371 -11.19 -30.24 1.52
C LYS A 371 -10.95 -29.05 2.44
N TRP A 372 -9.68 -28.77 2.73
CA TRP A 372 -9.25 -27.60 3.51
C TRP A 372 -7.93 -27.05 2.96
N TRP A 373 -7.49 -25.89 3.44
CA TRP A 373 -6.38 -25.14 2.85
C TRP A 373 -6.58 -24.79 1.36
N THR A 374 -7.84 -24.65 0.96
CA THR A 374 -8.22 -24.12 -0.36
C THR A 374 -8.00 -22.61 -0.38
N SER A 375 -6.85 -22.19 -0.89
CA SER A 375 -6.53 -20.76 -1.04
C SER A 375 -7.42 -20.12 -2.10
N GLY A 376 -8.06 -19.00 -1.78
CA GLY A 376 -9.04 -18.31 -2.64
C GLY A 376 -10.43 -18.21 -1.97
N GLU A 377 -11.11 -17.08 -2.14
CA GLU A 377 -12.35 -16.72 -1.45
C GLU A 377 -13.53 -17.68 -1.74
N GLY A 378 -14.04 -18.41 -0.74
CA GLY A 378 -15.31 -19.16 -0.86
C GLY A 378 -15.31 -20.30 -1.89
N ARG A 379 -14.15 -20.65 -2.45
CA ARG A 379 -14.01 -21.54 -3.63
C ARG A 379 -13.75 -23.01 -3.27
N GLY A 380 -14.28 -23.51 -2.15
CA GLY A 380 -14.06 -24.88 -1.66
C GLY A 380 -14.49 -26.00 -2.64
N PHE A 381 -15.24 -25.65 -3.68
CA PHE A 381 -15.80 -26.57 -4.69
C PHE A 381 -15.05 -26.62 -6.02
N GLU A 382 -13.88 -25.96 -6.15
CA GLU A 382 -13.21 -25.79 -7.45
C GLU A 382 -12.00 -26.69 -7.69
N ILE A 383 -11.78 -26.94 -8.99
CA ILE A 383 -10.79 -27.81 -9.66
C ILE A 383 -9.91 -28.64 -8.72
N SER A 384 -10.20 -29.95 -8.72
CA SER A 384 -9.37 -30.97 -8.10
C SER A 384 -8.40 -31.59 -9.12
N GLN A 385 -7.14 -31.70 -8.68
CA GLN A 385 -6.09 -32.57 -9.19
C GLN A 385 -5.45 -32.21 -10.55
N GLY A 386 -4.16 -31.81 -10.49
CA GLY A 386 -3.33 -31.53 -11.67
C GLY A 386 -2.17 -30.55 -11.45
N ARG A 387 -1.74 -30.25 -10.21
CA ARG A 387 -0.75 -29.19 -9.97
C ARG A 387 0.40 -29.65 -9.11
N LEU A 388 1.60 -29.87 -9.66
CA LEU A 388 2.81 -30.03 -8.82
C LEU A 388 4.14 -29.54 -9.43
N GLY A 389 4.21 -29.09 -10.69
CA GLY A 389 5.51 -28.70 -11.30
C GLY A 389 5.85 -27.21 -11.12
N PRO A 390 5.40 -26.35 -12.05
CA PRO A 390 5.82 -24.94 -12.20
C PRO A 390 5.42 -24.00 -11.04
N GLY A 391 4.27 -24.23 -10.38
CA GLY A 391 3.86 -23.40 -9.23
C GLY A 391 4.91 -23.34 -8.09
N ARG A 392 5.69 -24.41 -7.90
CA ARG A 392 6.73 -24.49 -6.85
C ARG A 392 7.86 -23.49 -7.08
N ILE A 393 8.29 -23.30 -8.33
CA ILE A 393 9.40 -22.40 -8.64
C ILE A 393 8.97 -20.94 -8.56
N HIS A 394 7.73 -20.60 -8.97
CA HIS A 394 7.20 -19.23 -8.85
C HIS A 394 7.13 -18.72 -7.41
N HIS A 395 6.85 -19.62 -6.45
CA HIS A 395 6.94 -19.29 -5.02
C HIS A 395 8.39 -19.02 -4.59
N CYS A 396 9.35 -19.82 -5.06
CA CYS A 396 10.76 -19.64 -4.72
C CYS A 396 11.33 -18.33 -5.29
N MET A 397 11.00 -17.99 -6.54
CA MET A 397 11.39 -16.72 -7.18
C MET A 397 10.95 -15.51 -6.33
N ARG A 398 9.65 -15.44 -5.97
CA ARG A 398 9.12 -14.38 -5.09
C ARG A 398 9.75 -14.39 -3.70
N THR A 399 10.13 -15.56 -3.19
CA THR A 399 10.76 -15.70 -1.87
C THR A 399 12.15 -15.03 -1.85
N VAL A 400 12.87 -14.97 -2.97
CA VAL A 400 14.13 -14.21 -3.08
C VAL A 400 13.88 -12.70 -2.89
N GLY A 401 12.87 -12.14 -3.55
CA GLY A 401 12.52 -10.72 -3.40
C GLY A 401 12.09 -10.36 -1.98
N LEU A 402 11.34 -11.26 -1.35
CA LEU A 402 10.95 -11.12 0.06
C LEU A 402 12.17 -11.11 0.99
N ALA A 403 13.21 -11.89 0.69
CA ALA A 403 14.47 -11.90 1.43
C ALA A 403 15.25 -10.58 1.26
N GLU A 404 15.34 -10.04 0.04
CA GLU A 404 15.96 -8.73 -0.22
C GLU A 404 15.24 -7.62 0.56
N ARG A 405 13.90 -7.65 0.58
CA ARG A 405 13.12 -6.69 1.37
C ARG A 405 13.39 -6.81 2.86
N ALA A 406 13.49 -8.04 3.39
CA ALA A 406 13.82 -8.27 4.80
C ALA A 406 15.23 -7.76 5.15
N LEU A 407 16.21 -8.01 4.28
CA LEU A 407 17.58 -7.53 4.45
C LEU A 407 17.66 -6.00 4.38
N GLN A 408 16.94 -5.37 3.45
CA GLN A 408 16.82 -3.91 3.38
C GLN A 408 16.32 -3.32 4.71
N ILE A 409 15.19 -3.84 5.22
CA ILE A 409 14.61 -3.41 6.50
C ILE A 409 15.62 -3.62 7.65
N MET A 410 16.31 -4.77 7.68
CA MET A 410 17.33 -5.08 8.68
C MET A 410 18.46 -4.04 8.67
N CYS A 411 19.00 -3.70 7.51
CA CYS A 411 20.09 -2.73 7.36
C CYS A 411 19.64 -1.30 7.70
N GLU A 412 18.49 -0.86 7.21
CA GLU A 412 17.92 0.46 7.53
C GLU A 412 17.70 0.60 9.04
N ARG A 413 17.12 -0.42 9.67
CA ARG A 413 16.91 -0.41 11.12
C ARG A 413 18.24 -0.43 11.89
N ALA A 414 19.23 -1.17 11.42
CA ALA A 414 20.50 -1.31 12.08
C ALA A 414 21.34 -0.01 12.08
N THR A 415 21.17 0.84 11.06
CA THR A 415 21.85 2.16 10.96
C THR A 415 21.10 3.25 11.72
N GLN A 416 19.77 3.16 11.87
CA GLN A 416 18.96 4.19 12.55
C GLN A 416 18.98 4.11 14.08
N ARG A 417 19.47 3.01 14.67
CA ARG A 417 19.32 2.74 16.11
C ARG A 417 20.67 2.63 16.79
N VAL A 418 20.79 3.31 17.93
CA VAL A 418 21.98 3.25 18.80
C VAL A 418 21.65 2.51 20.08
N ALA A 419 22.44 1.49 20.41
CA ALA A 419 22.40 0.78 21.69
C ALA A 419 23.82 0.59 22.20
N PHE A 420 24.04 0.77 23.50
CA PHE A 420 25.38 0.68 24.12
C PHE A 420 26.42 1.56 23.41
N LYS A 421 26.04 2.80 23.06
CA LYS A 421 26.87 3.82 22.39
C LYS A 421 27.37 3.45 20.99
N LYS A 422 26.79 2.43 20.36
CA LYS A 422 27.09 2.02 18.98
C LYS A 422 25.81 1.87 18.19
N GLU A 423 25.86 2.16 16.90
CA GLU A 423 24.80 1.74 15.98
C GLU A 423 24.70 0.21 15.98
N LEU A 424 23.52 -0.34 15.71
CA LEU A 424 23.31 -1.78 15.85
C LEU A 424 24.24 -2.59 14.93
N TYR A 425 24.51 -2.12 13.71
CA TYR A 425 25.43 -2.81 12.81
C TYR A 425 26.88 -2.85 13.31
N ALA A 426 27.27 -1.96 14.23
CA ALA A 426 28.61 -1.95 14.83
C ALA A 426 28.75 -2.95 16.00
N HIS A 427 27.67 -3.67 16.33
CA HIS A 427 27.74 -4.90 17.11
C HIS A 427 27.95 -6.07 16.16
N GLU A 428 29.09 -6.74 16.27
CA GLU A 428 29.58 -7.72 15.29
C GLU A 428 28.59 -8.85 14.98
N VAL A 429 27.78 -9.27 15.97
CA VAL A 429 26.72 -10.27 15.76
C VAL A 429 25.68 -9.81 14.72
N VAL A 430 25.29 -8.53 14.76
CA VAL A 430 24.35 -7.95 13.77
C VAL A 430 25.02 -7.84 12.40
N ALA A 431 26.29 -7.43 12.35
CA ALA A 431 27.07 -7.40 11.10
C ALA A 431 27.15 -8.79 10.45
N HIS A 432 27.40 -9.83 11.24
CA HIS A 432 27.41 -11.22 10.75
C HIS A 432 26.05 -11.66 10.23
N TRP A 433 24.94 -11.28 10.88
CA TRP A 433 23.60 -11.59 10.37
C TRP A 433 23.31 -10.93 9.03
N ILE A 434 23.77 -9.68 8.83
CA ILE A 434 23.68 -9.00 7.53
C ILE A 434 24.49 -9.76 6.47
N ALA A 435 25.74 -10.11 6.77
CA ALA A 435 26.62 -10.84 5.85
C ALA A 435 26.05 -12.22 5.48
N GLU A 436 25.63 -12.99 6.47
CA GLU A 436 25.01 -14.29 6.30
C GLU A 436 23.71 -14.23 5.48
N SER A 437 22.93 -13.16 5.65
CA SER A 437 21.70 -12.99 4.88
C SER A 437 22.00 -12.69 3.42
N ARG A 438 23.02 -11.87 3.12
CA ARG A 438 23.48 -11.63 1.75
C ARG A 438 23.97 -12.92 1.09
N ILE A 439 24.82 -13.71 1.76
CA ILE A 439 25.32 -14.99 1.24
C ILE A 439 24.15 -15.91 0.88
N ALA A 440 23.23 -16.12 1.84
CA ALA A 440 22.09 -17.00 1.63
C ALA A 440 21.17 -16.54 0.50
N ILE A 441 20.97 -15.23 0.31
CA ILE A 441 20.19 -14.67 -0.81
C ILE A 441 20.82 -15.02 -2.16
N GLU A 442 22.14 -14.85 -2.31
CA GLU A 442 22.81 -15.19 -3.57
C GLU A 442 22.74 -16.70 -3.87
N GLU A 443 22.93 -17.55 -2.85
CA GLU A 443 22.84 -19.01 -2.99
C GLU A 443 21.46 -19.45 -3.50
N ILE A 444 20.38 -18.95 -2.88
CA ILE A 444 19.03 -19.34 -3.28
C ILE A 444 18.61 -18.70 -4.61
N ARG A 445 19.10 -17.49 -4.93
CA ARG A 445 18.84 -16.84 -6.23
C ARG A 445 19.45 -17.66 -7.36
N LEU A 446 20.74 -18.00 -7.25
CA LEU A 446 21.43 -18.79 -8.25
C LEU A 446 20.84 -20.19 -8.39
N LEU A 447 20.44 -20.83 -7.29
CA LEU A 447 19.75 -22.12 -7.34
C LEU A 447 18.35 -22.02 -7.98
N THR A 448 17.64 -20.89 -7.78
CA THR A 448 16.36 -20.61 -8.46
C THR A 448 16.56 -20.45 -9.97
N LEU A 449 17.56 -19.67 -10.38
CA LEU A 449 17.90 -19.48 -11.80
C LEU A 449 18.36 -20.80 -12.44
N LYS A 450 19.10 -21.64 -11.72
CA LYS A 450 19.47 -22.99 -12.17
C LYS A 450 18.23 -23.85 -12.41
N ALA A 451 17.27 -23.84 -11.50
CA ALA A 451 16.02 -24.57 -11.66
C ALA A 451 15.20 -24.04 -12.86
N ALA A 452 15.12 -22.72 -13.01
CA ALA A 452 14.42 -22.08 -14.13
C ALA A 452 15.05 -22.48 -15.48
N HIS A 453 16.38 -22.39 -15.58
CA HIS A 453 17.12 -22.81 -16.78
C HIS A 453 16.94 -24.31 -17.09
N SER A 454 16.90 -25.17 -16.06
CA SER A 454 16.59 -26.58 -16.25
C SER A 454 15.17 -26.79 -16.79
N ILE A 455 14.18 -25.97 -16.40
CA ILE A 455 12.83 -26.05 -16.98
C ILE A 455 12.85 -25.61 -18.44
N ASP A 456 13.54 -24.52 -18.78
CA ASP A 456 13.63 -24.04 -20.16
C ASP A 456 14.29 -25.06 -21.11
N THR A 457 15.25 -25.84 -20.61
CA THR A 457 16.02 -26.79 -21.42
C THR A 457 15.52 -28.22 -21.39
N LEU A 458 14.87 -28.66 -20.30
CA LEU A 458 14.46 -30.06 -20.08
C LEU A 458 12.95 -30.23 -19.86
N GLY A 459 12.20 -29.12 -19.77
CA GLY A 459 10.82 -29.11 -19.29
C GLY A 459 10.70 -29.37 -17.79
N SER A 460 9.54 -29.07 -17.20
CA SER A 460 9.34 -29.18 -15.75
C SER A 460 9.48 -30.60 -15.21
N ALA A 461 9.18 -31.63 -16.02
CA ALA A 461 9.37 -33.03 -15.64
C ALA A 461 10.85 -33.41 -15.56
N GLY A 462 11.68 -32.92 -16.50
CA GLY A 462 13.13 -33.14 -16.50
C GLY A 462 13.85 -32.40 -15.38
N ALA A 463 13.35 -31.21 -15.01
CA ALA A 463 13.90 -30.37 -13.94
C ALA A 463 13.43 -30.74 -12.52
N LYS A 464 12.85 -31.93 -12.32
CA LYS A 464 12.22 -32.33 -11.05
C LYS A 464 13.17 -32.26 -9.85
N LYS A 465 14.46 -32.58 -10.04
CA LYS A 465 15.47 -32.54 -8.97
C LYS A 465 15.75 -31.12 -8.55
N GLU A 466 16.00 -30.22 -9.49
CA GLU A 466 16.27 -28.80 -9.23
C GLU A 466 15.09 -28.08 -8.58
N ILE A 467 13.86 -28.34 -9.05
CA ILE A 467 12.63 -27.80 -8.45
C ILE A 467 12.50 -28.25 -6.98
N ALA A 468 12.76 -29.54 -6.69
CA ALA A 468 12.72 -30.04 -5.32
C ALA A 468 13.80 -29.41 -4.42
N MET A 469 15.03 -29.26 -4.94
CA MET A 469 16.13 -28.62 -4.20
C MET A 469 15.78 -27.19 -3.79
N ILE A 470 15.31 -26.37 -4.73
CA ILE A 470 14.99 -24.97 -4.42
C ILE A 470 13.75 -24.84 -3.51
N LYS A 471 12.77 -25.73 -3.65
CA LYS A 471 11.56 -25.77 -2.81
C LYS A 471 11.88 -26.00 -1.33
N VAL A 472 12.99 -26.69 -1.03
CA VAL A 472 13.50 -26.84 0.34
C VAL A 472 14.37 -25.65 0.75
N ALA A 473 15.32 -25.27 -0.11
CA ALA A 473 16.35 -24.29 0.23
C ALA A 473 15.78 -22.88 0.48
N ALA A 474 14.95 -22.36 -0.44
CA ALA A 474 14.49 -20.98 -0.39
C ALA A 474 13.64 -20.66 0.85
N PRO A 475 12.53 -21.39 1.15
CA PRO A 475 11.71 -21.05 2.32
C PRO A 475 12.46 -21.14 3.66
N ARG A 476 13.38 -22.12 3.80
CA ARG A 476 14.18 -22.31 5.03
C ARG A 476 15.17 -21.17 5.24
N ALA A 477 15.94 -20.83 4.21
CA ALA A 477 16.92 -19.76 4.26
C ALA A 477 16.24 -18.42 4.58
N VAL A 478 15.14 -18.12 3.88
CA VAL A 478 14.46 -16.83 4.02
C VAL A 478 13.70 -16.71 5.35
N CYS A 479 13.13 -17.80 5.90
CA CYS A 479 12.62 -17.78 7.28
C CYS A 479 13.69 -17.28 8.27
N LYS A 480 14.93 -17.75 8.14
CA LYS A 480 16.05 -17.36 9.02
C LYS A 480 16.47 -15.90 8.82
N ILE A 481 16.44 -15.42 7.59
CA ILE A 481 16.74 -14.00 7.26
C ILE A 481 15.69 -13.08 7.88
N ILE A 482 14.41 -13.41 7.74
CA ILE A 482 13.32 -12.61 8.30
C ILE A 482 13.38 -12.63 9.83
N ASP A 483 13.63 -13.78 10.45
CA ASP A 483 13.76 -13.89 11.90
C ASP A 483 14.90 -13.01 12.45
N ARG A 484 16.06 -12.99 11.76
CA ARG A 484 17.14 -12.03 12.06
C ARG A 484 16.66 -10.58 11.93
N ALA A 485 15.86 -10.26 10.91
CA ALA A 485 15.35 -8.90 10.70
C ALA A 485 14.35 -8.49 11.79
N ILE A 486 13.48 -9.42 12.22
CA ILE A 486 12.58 -9.25 13.37
C ILE A 486 13.41 -8.93 14.62
N GLN A 487 14.46 -9.73 14.87
CA GLN A 487 15.32 -9.55 16.03
C GLN A 487 16.02 -8.18 16.03
N VAL A 488 16.53 -7.72 14.88
CA VAL A 488 17.14 -6.39 14.73
C VAL A 488 16.12 -5.26 14.94
N CYS A 489 14.85 -5.47 14.60
CA CYS A 489 13.77 -4.52 14.86
C CYS A 489 13.28 -4.49 16.31
N GLY A 490 13.60 -5.52 17.12
CA GLY A 490 13.12 -5.67 18.49
C GLY A 490 11.60 -5.85 18.54
N GLY A 491 10.93 -5.27 19.52
CA GLY A 491 9.47 -5.38 19.67
C GLY A 491 8.67 -4.89 18.45
N ALA A 492 9.20 -3.95 17.66
CA ALA A 492 8.56 -3.50 16.42
C ALA A 492 8.60 -4.56 15.30
N GLY A 493 9.53 -5.52 15.36
CA GLY A 493 9.63 -6.58 14.36
C GLY A 493 8.44 -7.56 14.36
N VAL A 494 7.72 -7.64 15.48
CA VAL A 494 6.51 -8.46 15.63
C VAL A 494 5.22 -7.64 15.58
N SER A 495 5.29 -6.33 15.37
CA SER A 495 4.12 -5.45 15.28
C SER A 495 3.68 -5.23 13.83
N GLN A 496 2.52 -4.59 13.67
CA GLN A 496 1.96 -4.10 12.41
C GLN A 496 2.72 -2.90 11.81
N ASP A 497 3.79 -2.41 12.46
CA ASP A 497 4.61 -1.32 11.93
C ASP A 497 5.59 -1.79 10.85
N TYR A 498 5.90 -3.07 10.85
CA TYR A 498 6.73 -3.71 9.83
C TYR A 498 6.00 -4.90 9.20
N PRO A 499 6.30 -5.23 7.93
CA PRO A 499 5.74 -6.41 7.28
C PRO A 499 6.38 -7.73 7.74
N LEU A 500 7.39 -7.69 8.61
CA LEU A 500 8.26 -8.83 8.94
C LEU A 500 7.51 -10.02 9.56
N ALA A 501 6.53 -9.79 10.44
CA ALA A 501 5.74 -10.87 11.02
C ALA A 501 4.90 -11.62 9.96
N ASN A 502 4.28 -10.88 9.03
CA ASN A 502 3.55 -11.45 7.91
C ASN A 502 4.48 -12.20 6.93
N MET A 503 5.64 -11.60 6.64
CA MET A 503 6.68 -12.23 5.83
C MET A 503 7.11 -13.57 6.42
N TYR A 504 7.35 -13.63 7.73
CA TYR A 504 7.73 -14.87 8.43
C TYR A 504 6.63 -15.94 8.34
N ALA A 505 5.38 -15.56 8.62
CA ALA A 505 4.23 -16.46 8.53
C ALA A 505 4.04 -17.04 7.12
N LEU A 506 4.21 -16.20 6.09
CA LEU A 506 4.13 -16.61 4.70
C LEU A 506 5.25 -17.61 4.35
N THR A 507 6.51 -17.28 4.66
CA THR A 507 7.63 -18.20 4.36
C THR A 507 7.58 -19.49 5.18
N ARG A 508 7.06 -19.44 6.41
CA ARG A 508 6.88 -20.64 7.24
C ARG A 508 5.81 -21.56 6.67
N THR A 509 4.74 -20.99 6.11
CA THR A 509 3.69 -21.73 5.39
C THR A 509 4.23 -22.40 4.13
N LEU A 510 5.15 -21.75 3.39
CA LEU A 510 5.78 -22.32 2.19
C LEU A 510 6.64 -23.57 2.46
N ARG A 511 6.99 -23.86 3.71
CA ARG A 511 7.64 -25.13 4.12
C ARG A 511 6.66 -26.30 4.24
N ILE A 512 5.36 -26.05 4.08
CA ILE A 512 4.25 -27.01 4.18
C ILE A 512 3.48 -27.04 2.86
N ALA A 513 3.09 -25.86 2.35
CA ALA A 513 2.38 -25.70 1.09
C ALA A 513 3.21 -26.22 -0.10
N ASP A 514 2.52 -26.74 -1.13
CA ASP A 514 3.12 -27.38 -2.31
C ASP A 514 4.12 -28.53 -1.99
N GLY A 515 3.93 -29.17 -0.83
CA GLY A 515 4.70 -30.31 -0.33
C GLY A 515 5.65 -29.90 0.81
N PRO A 516 5.61 -30.61 1.96
CA PRO A 516 6.52 -30.38 3.07
C PRO A 516 7.98 -30.60 2.70
N ASP A 517 8.89 -29.90 3.37
CA ASP A 517 10.32 -30.00 3.10
C ASP A 517 10.83 -31.45 3.12
N GLU A 518 10.35 -32.26 4.06
CA GLU A 518 10.78 -33.65 4.28
C GLU A 518 10.45 -34.56 3.09
N VAL A 519 9.29 -34.36 2.46
CA VAL A 519 8.89 -35.10 1.25
C VAL A 519 9.83 -34.78 0.09
N HIS A 520 10.20 -33.51 -0.06
CA HIS A 520 11.15 -33.08 -1.09
C HIS A 520 12.56 -33.58 -0.82
N LEU A 521 13.02 -33.58 0.44
CA LEU A 521 14.31 -34.16 0.84
C LEU A 521 14.41 -35.64 0.49
N SER A 522 13.37 -36.43 0.80
CA SER A 522 13.33 -37.86 0.42
C SER A 522 13.35 -38.05 -1.10
N ALA A 523 12.64 -37.21 -1.85
CA ALA A 523 12.67 -37.25 -3.32
C ALA A 523 14.06 -36.92 -3.88
N ILE A 524 14.74 -35.90 -3.34
CA ILE A 524 16.11 -35.53 -3.73
C ILE A 524 17.06 -36.68 -3.46
N ALA A 525 17.03 -37.26 -2.25
CA ALA A 525 17.87 -38.39 -1.88
C ALA A 525 17.66 -39.60 -2.82
N GLY A 526 16.41 -39.91 -3.16
CA GLY A 526 16.08 -40.98 -4.10
C GLY A 526 16.59 -40.72 -5.53
N MET A 527 16.52 -39.47 -6.01
CA MET A 527 17.07 -39.09 -7.32
C MET A 527 18.60 -39.11 -7.33
N GLU A 528 19.24 -38.60 -6.28
CA GLU A 528 20.71 -38.59 -6.12
C GLU A 528 21.27 -40.02 -6.15
N LEU A 529 20.70 -40.95 -5.37
CA LEU A 529 21.17 -42.34 -5.34
C LEU A 529 21.06 -43.04 -6.70
N ARG A 530 19.99 -42.77 -7.46
CA ARG A 530 19.83 -43.32 -8.82
C ARG A 530 20.86 -42.77 -9.79
N GLU A 531 21.17 -41.48 -9.69
CA GLU A 531 22.18 -40.83 -10.52
C GLU A 531 23.58 -41.38 -10.23
N GLN A 532 23.95 -41.50 -8.94
CA GLN A 532 25.22 -42.07 -8.52
C GLN A 532 25.36 -43.54 -8.93
N ALA A 533 24.28 -44.33 -8.84
CA ALA A 533 24.28 -45.71 -9.30
C ALA A 533 24.51 -45.84 -10.83
N LYS A 534 23.88 -44.97 -11.63
CA LYS A 534 24.12 -44.90 -13.08
C LYS A 534 25.58 -44.56 -13.38
N GLY A 535 26.16 -43.61 -12.65
CA GLY A 535 27.56 -43.22 -12.79
C GLY A 535 28.54 -44.35 -12.48
N LEU A 536 28.21 -45.24 -11.55
CA LEU A 536 29.01 -46.45 -11.26
C LEU A 536 28.89 -47.48 -12.40
N SER A 537 27.69 -47.71 -12.92
CA SER A 537 27.48 -48.65 -14.05
C SER A 537 28.11 -48.20 -15.37
N ALA A 538 28.37 -46.90 -15.55
CA ALA A 538 29.06 -46.38 -16.72
C ALA A 538 30.60 -46.44 -16.60
N LYS A 539 31.12 -46.70 -15.39
CA LYS A 539 32.56 -46.83 -15.09
C LYS A 539 33.02 -48.29 -15.01
N MET A 540 32.10 -49.23 -14.83
CA MET A 540 32.31 -50.68 -14.99
C MET A 540 32.08 -51.05 -16.45
#